data_AF-A0A2V9TIY0-F1
#
_entry.id   AF-A0A2V9TIY0-F1
#
_cell.length_a   1.000
_cell.length_b   1.000
_cell.length_c   1.000
_cell.angle_alpha   90.00
_cell.angle_beta   90.00
_cell.angle_gamma   90.00
#
_symmetry.space_group_name_H-M   'P 1'
#
loop_
_entity.id
_entity.type
_entity.pdbx_description
1 polymer ?
#
loop_
_entity_poly.entity_id
_entity_poly.type
_entity_poly.pdbx_seq_one_letter_code
_entity_poly.pdbx_strand_id
1 'polypeptide(L)'
;KLRFLKPFNRECKLEFAGGVNRPPMERTQAVAALYKKAFDIAKQLGWKLQEAAVGGGSDGNFTAALGIPTLDGLGAVGEGAHAADESIVLSELPKRAALLAGLIETA
;
A
#
# COMPACT_ATOMS: atom_id res chain seq x y z
N LYS A 1 -11.32 14.69 17.76
CA LYS A 1 -10.91 16.07 18.10
C LYS A 1 -11.75 17.13 17.37
N LEU A 2 -11.86 17.10 16.03
CA LEU A 2 -12.67 18.06 15.24
C LEU A 2 -14.14 18.20 15.68
N ARG A 3 -14.83 17.09 15.98
CA ARG A 3 -16.25 17.09 16.39
C ARG A 3 -16.55 17.77 17.73
N PHE A 4 -15.51 18.12 18.51
CA PHE A 4 -15.67 18.81 19.80
C PHE A 4 -15.44 20.32 19.69
N LEU A 5 -15.14 20.83 18.49
CA LEU A 5 -14.98 22.26 18.28
C LEU A 5 -16.33 22.97 18.40
N LYS A 6 -16.31 24.15 19.02
CA LYS A 6 -17.48 25.04 19.12
C LYS A 6 -17.20 26.31 18.31
N PRO A 7 -18.19 26.85 17.58
CA PRO A 7 -18.01 28.13 16.92
C PRO A 7 -17.79 29.24 17.96
N PHE A 8 -16.81 30.11 17.70
CA PHE A 8 -16.55 31.26 18.56
C PHE A 8 -17.66 32.32 18.44
N ASN A 9 -18.11 32.59 17.21
CA ASN A 9 -19.27 33.43 16.95
C ASN A 9 -20.56 32.60 17.12
N ARG A 10 -21.48 33.09 17.95
CA ARG A 10 -22.76 32.42 18.26
C ARG A 10 -23.76 32.40 17.10
N GLU A 11 -23.55 33.21 16.07
CA GLU A 11 -24.38 33.23 14.86
C GLU A 11 -23.94 32.18 13.83
N CYS A 12 -22.80 31.52 14.04
CA CYS A 12 -22.29 30.51 13.12
C CYS A 12 -22.63 29.08 13.57
N LYS A 13 -22.81 28.18 12.60
CA LYS A 13 -22.96 26.73 12.81
C LYS A 13 -21.77 26.00 12.20
N LEU A 14 -21.29 24.95 12.88
CA LEU A 14 -20.30 24.02 12.34
C LEU A 14 -21.01 22.74 11.89
N GLU A 15 -20.76 22.33 10.65
CA GLU A 15 -21.18 21.03 10.12
C GLU A 15 -19.96 20.25 9.66
N PHE A 16 -19.89 18.97 10.04
CA PHE A 16 -18.79 18.09 9.69
C PHE A 16 -19.35 16.97 8.81
N ALA A 17 -18.86 16.90 7.58
CA ALA A 17 -19.19 15.85 6.62
C ALA A 17 -17.91 15.12 6.18
N GLY A 18 -18.10 14.00 5.48
CA GLY A 18 -17.02 13.11 5.06
C GLY A 18 -16.77 11.94 6.02
N GLY A 19 -15.73 11.17 5.73
CA GLY A 19 -15.39 9.95 6.44
C GLY A 19 -14.18 9.28 5.84
N VAL A 20 -13.88 8.06 6.30
CA VAL A 20 -12.79 7.26 5.73
C VAL A 20 -13.22 6.78 4.35
N ASN A 21 -12.53 7.24 3.30
CA ASN A 21 -12.78 6.81 1.92
C ASN A 21 -11.99 5.53 1.57
N ARG A 22 -10.76 5.41 2.06
CA ARG A 22 -9.93 4.21 1.90
C ARG A 22 -9.63 3.64 3.29
N PRO A 23 -10.19 2.47 3.65
CA PRO A 23 -9.89 1.85 4.92
C PRO A 23 -8.39 1.52 5.05
N PRO A 24 -7.86 1.39 6.27
CA PRO A 24 -6.48 0.94 6.47
C PRO A 24 -6.24 -0.43 5.84
N MET A 25 -5.06 -0.60 5.23
CA MET A 25 -4.58 -1.91 4.76
C MET A 25 -3.79 -2.57 5.89
N GLU A 26 -4.45 -3.43 6.66
CA GLU A 26 -3.84 -4.07 7.84
C GLU A 26 -2.96 -5.27 7.47
N ARG A 27 -1.86 -5.43 8.21
CA ARG A 27 -0.98 -6.59 8.11
C ARG A 27 -1.56 -7.77 8.92
N THR A 28 -2.64 -8.36 8.42
CA THR A 28 -3.25 -9.55 9.02
C THR A 28 -2.34 -10.78 8.93
N GLN A 29 -2.68 -11.87 9.63
CA GLN A 29 -1.93 -13.13 9.52
C GLN A 29 -1.93 -13.68 8.08
N ALA A 30 -3.03 -13.53 7.35
CA ALA A 30 -3.12 -13.98 5.97
C ALA A 30 -2.26 -13.12 5.03
N VAL A 31 -2.20 -11.80 5.25
CA VAL A 31 -1.28 -10.90 4.54
C VAL A 31 0.18 -11.27 4.85
N ALA A 32 0.49 -11.58 6.12
CA ALA A 32 1.84 -12.01 6.50
C ALA A 32 2.24 -13.33 5.83
N ALA A 33 1.31 -14.27 5.67
CA ALA A 33 1.56 -15.52 4.93
C ALA A 33 1.78 -15.27 3.44
N LEU A 34 1.00 -14.38 2.82
CA LEU A 34 1.19 -13.97 1.42
C LEU A 34 2.53 -13.26 1.22
N TYR A 35 2.92 -12.37 2.13
CA TYR A 35 4.24 -11.74 2.13
C TYR A 35 5.35 -12.79 2.26
N LYS A 36 5.19 -13.81 3.12
CA LYS A 36 6.18 -14.88 3.26
C LYS A 36 6.41 -15.64 1.95
N LYS A 37 5.36 -15.89 1.16
CA LYS A 37 5.49 -16.45 -0.20
C LYS A 37 6.34 -15.55 -1.10
N ALA A 38 6.01 -14.25 -1.16
CA ALA A 38 6.77 -13.27 -1.93
C ALA A 38 8.24 -13.19 -1.48
N PHE A 39 8.49 -13.23 -0.18
CA PHE A 39 9.83 -13.24 0.40
C PHE A 39 10.64 -14.47 -0.02
N ASP A 40 10.03 -15.66 -0.04
CA ASP A 40 10.72 -16.89 -0.43
C ASP A 40 11.06 -16.92 -1.92
N ILE A 41 10.14 -16.43 -2.77
CA ILE A 41 10.39 -16.25 -4.21
C ILE A 41 11.54 -15.26 -4.43
N ALA A 42 11.49 -14.11 -3.76
CA ALA A 42 12.59 -13.14 -3.82
C ALA A 42 13.91 -13.76 -3.38
N LYS A 43 13.92 -14.53 -2.29
CA LYS A 43 15.14 -15.21 -1.82
C LYS A 43 15.70 -16.15 -2.89
N GLN A 44 14.85 -16.89 -3.61
CA GLN A 44 15.28 -17.75 -4.72
C GLN A 44 15.86 -16.95 -5.89
N LEU A 45 15.31 -15.75 -6.14
CA LEU A 45 15.84 -14.79 -7.12
C LEU A 45 17.11 -14.05 -6.66
N GLY A 46 17.64 -14.37 -5.47
CA GLY A 46 18.92 -13.86 -5.00
C GLY A 46 18.87 -12.51 -4.27
N TRP A 47 17.70 -12.09 -3.76
CA TRP A 47 17.58 -10.85 -3.00
C TRP A 47 16.64 -10.98 -1.80
N LYS A 48 16.80 -10.08 -0.82
CA LYS A 48 15.97 -10.02 0.38
C LYS A 48 14.85 -9.00 0.18
N LEU A 49 13.62 -9.46 0.01
CA LEU A 49 12.45 -8.58 -0.02
C LEU A 49 12.21 -7.95 1.36
N GLN A 50 11.80 -6.69 1.37
CA GLN A 50 11.42 -5.94 2.56
C GLN A 50 9.96 -5.51 2.44
N GLU A 51 9.30 -5.34 3.58
CA GLU A 51 7.98 -4.74 3.71
C GLU A 51 8.07 -3.46 4.54
N ALA A 52 7.15 -2.54 4.33
CA ALA A 52 7.07 -1.28 5.06
C ALA A 52 5.61 -0.91 5.33
N ALA A 53 5.38 -0.27 6.47
CA ALA A 53 4.13 0.46 6.71
C ALA A 53 4.34 1.91 6.27
N VAL A 54 3.57 2.35 5.28
CA VAL A 54 3.66 3.70 4.72
C VAL A 54 2.31 4.42 4.82
N GLY A 55 2.34 5.75 4.77
CA GLY A 55 1.12 6.54 4.60
C GLY A 55 0.60 6.49 3.17
N GLY A 56 -0.59 7.05 2.94
CA GLY A 56 -1.24 7.06 1.63
C GLY A 56 -2.26 5.93 1.46
N GLY A 57 -2.63 5.64 0.22
CA GLY A 57 -3.53 4.55 -0.12
C GLY A 57 -3.50 4.21 -1.60
N SER A 58 -3.82 2.96 -1.89
CA SER A 58 -3.95 2.37 -3.22
C SER A 58 -5.27 1.62 -3.34
N ASP A 59 -5.55 1.03 -4.49
CA ASP A 59 -6.73 0.18 -4.66
C ASP A 59 -6.65 -1.11 -3.83
N GLY A 60 -5.45 -1.50 -3.39
CA GLY A 60 -5.25 -2.58 -2.44
C GLY A 60 -5.92 -2.35 -1.08
N ASN A 61 -6.17 -1.10 -0.69
CA ASN A 61 -6.94 -0.78 0.51
C ASN A 61 -8.37 -1.35 0.44
N PHE A 62 -8.99 -1.39 -0.74
CA PHE A 62 -10.34 -1.91 -0.88
C PHE A 62 -10.38 -3.43 -0.76
N THR A 63 -9.48 -4.13 -1.46
CA THR A 63 -9.41 -5.60 -1.37
C THR A 63 -9.04 -6.06 0.04
N ALA A 64 -8.10 -5.36 0.69
CA ALA A 64 -7.75 -5.62 2.09
C ALA A 64 -8.95 -5.42 3.03
N ALA A 65 -9.73 -4.35 2.83
CA ALA A 65 -10.94 -4.09 3.63
C ALA A 65 -12.03 -5.16 3.44
N LEU A 66 -12.05 -5.84 2.29
CA LEU A 66 -12.92 -6.99 2.03
C LEU A 66 -12.40 -8.30 2.66
N GLY A 67 -11.27 -8.25 3.37
CA GLY A 67 -10.64 -9.43 3.97
C GLY A 67 -9.81 -10.26 2.99
N ILE A 68 -9.58 -9.78 1.77
CA ILE A 68 -8.77 -10.45 0.77
C ILE A 68 -7.29 -10.14 1.06
N PRO A 69 -6.43 -11.15 1.30
CA PRO A 69 -5.01 -10.92 1.52
C PRO A 69 -4.40 -10.21 0.32
N THR A 70 -3.86 -9.01 0.54
CA THR A 70 -3.38 -8.12 -0.53
C THR A 70 -1.95 -7.70 -0.23
N LEU A 71 -1.08 -7.77 -1.23
CA LEU A 71 0.22 -7.09 -1.23
C LEU A 71 0.13 -5.89 -2.17
N ASP A 72 0.78 -4.81 -1.77
CA ASP A 72 0.91 -3.59 -2.56
C ASP A 72 2.39 -3.22 -2.73
N GLY A 73 2.71 -2.30 -3.62
CA GLY A 73 4.09 -1.85 -3.86
C GLY A 73 4.93 -2.87 -4.63
N LEU A 74 4.30 -3.75 -5.41
CA LEU A 74 4.97 -4.74 -6.27
C LEU A 74 5.42 -4.16 -7.63
N GLY A 75 5.15 -2.88 -7.87
CA GLY A 75 5.48 -2.18 -9.12
C GLY A 75 6.96 -1.77 -9.26
N ALA A 76 7.20 -0.76 -10.11
CA ALA A 76 8.52 -0.24 -10.39
C ALA A 76 9.17 0.41 -9.15
N VAL A 77 10.51 0.38 -9.11
CA VAL A 77 11.30 1.11 -8.12
C VAL A 77 11.73 2.43 -8.72
N GLY A 78 11.61 3.52 -7.97
CA GLY A 78 11.81 4.87 -8.46
C GLY A 78 11.69 5.92 -7.36
N GLU A 79 11.71 7.17 -7.77
CA GLU A 79 11.57 8.35 -6.90
C GLU A 79 10.61 9.37 -7.52
N GLY A 80 10.18 10.34 -6.72
CA GLY A 80 9.37 11.46 -7.21
C GLY A 80 7.97 11.09 -7.69
N ALA A 81 7.37 9.99 -7.19
CA ALA A 81 6.00 9.62 -7.57
C ALA A 81 5.04 10.81 -7.35
N HIS A 82 4.29 11.18 -8.40
CA HIS A 82 3.42 12.36 -8.44
C HIS A 82 4.14 13.72 -8.47
N ALA A 83 5.40 13.77 -8.89
CA ALA A 83 6.19 15.00 -9.03
C ALA A 83 6.86 15.11 -10.40
N ALA A 84 7.37 16.31 -10.73
CA ALA A 84 7.98 16.57 -12.05
C ALA A 84 9.30 15.80 -12.27
N ASP A 85 9.94 15.38 -11.18
CA ASP A 85 11.14 14.56 -11.13
C ASP A 85 10.84 13.06 -10.98
N GLU A 86 9.60 12.63 -11.29
CA GLU A 86 9.22 11.22 -11.32
C GLU A 86 10.14 10.40 -12.22
N SER A 87 10.73 9.35 -11.65
CA SER A 87 11.69 8.50 -12.35
C SER A 87 11.64 7.06 -11.86
N ILE A 88 12.15 6.14 -12.70
CA ILE A 88 12.28 4.72 -12.35
C ILE A 88 13.72 4.24 -12.56
N VAL A 89 14.11 3.24 -11.76
CA VAL A 89 15.41 2.57 -11.85
C VAL A 89 15.28 1.37 -12.78
N LEU A 90 15.72 1.50 -14.04
CA LEU A 90 15.54 0.47 -15.07
C LEU A 90 16.13 -0.89 -14.70
N SER A 91 17.28 -0.92 -14.02
CA SER A 91 17.93 -2.16 -13.57
C SER A 91 17.09 -2.95 -12.55
N GLU A 92 16.10 -2.32 -11.92
CA GLU A 92 15.21 -2.97 -10.95
C GLU A 92 14.02 -3.69 -11.61
N LEU A 93 13.70 -3.37 -12.86
CA LEU A 93 12.51 -3.91 -13.54
C LEU A 93 12.56 -5.44 -13.70
N PRO A 94 13.66 -6.07 -14.16
CA PRO A 94 13.67 -7.52 -14.39
C PRO A 94 13.37 -8.32 -13.12
N LYS A 95 13.95 -7.93 -11.98
CA LYS A 95 13.73 -8.64 -10.72
C LYS A 95 12.32 -8.44 -10.15
N ARG A 96 11.70 -7.26 -10.37
CA ARG A 96 10.30 -7.00 -9.99
C ARG A 96 9.35 -7.84 -10.84
N ALA A 97 9.58 -7.89 -12.15
CA ALA A 97 8.81 -8.72 -13.07
C ALA A 97 8.92 -10.23 -12.72
N ALA A 98 10.14 -10.71 -12.43
CA ALA A 98 10.36 -12.10 -12.02
C ALA A 98 9.66 -12.45 -10.70
N LEU A 99 9.66 -11.55 -9.72
CA LEU A 99 8.92 -11.74 -8.46
C LEU A 99 7.42 -11.87 -8.71
N LEU A 100 6.85 -10.98 -9.55
CA LEU A 100 5.42 -11.02 -9.88
C LEU A 100 5.07 -12.30 -10.65
N ALA A 101 5.89 -12.70 -11.61
CA ALA A 101 5.71 -13.96 -12.34
C ALA A 101 5.71 -15.17 -11.38
N GLY A 102 6.70 -15.25 -10.49
CA GLY A 102 6.76 -16.33 -9.50
C GLY A 102 5.56 -16.38 -8.56
N LEU A 103 4.99 -15.22 -8.20
CA LEU A 103 3.76 -15.16 -7.40
C LEU A 103 2.54 -15.71 -8.17
N ILE A 104 2.45 -15.44 -9.47
CA ILE A 104 1.37 -15.93 -10.33
C ILE A 104 1.51 -17.45 -10.55
N GLU A 105 2.73 -17.93 -10.79
CA GLU A 105 3.01 -19.37 -11.01
C GLU A 105 2.76 -20.23 -9.76
N THR A 106 2.81 -19.63 -8.57
CA THR A 106 2.65 -20.32 -7.28
C THR A 106 1.36 -19.94 -6.53
N ALA A 107 0.42 -19.31 -7.25
CA ALA A 107 -0.86 -18.87 -6.73
C ALA A 107 -1.76 -20.06 -6.32
#